data_AF-A0A074Z2D8-F1
#
_entry.id   AF-A0A074Z2D8-F1
#
_cell.length_a   1.000
_cell.length_b   1.000
_cell.length_c   1.000
_cell.angle_alpha   90.00
_cell.angle_beta   90.00
_cell.angle_gamma   90.00
#
_symmetry.space_group_name_H-M   'P 1'
#
loop_
_entity.id
_entity.type
_entity.pdbx_description
1 polymer ?
#
loop_
_entity_poly.entity_id
_entity_poly.type
_entity_poly.pdbx_seq_one_letter_code
_entity_poly.pdbx_strand_id
1 'polypeptide(L)'
;MTTSKTDKLAKRLADHGRHLFVYHQIWTNQVVYSLERSMNNNQCLKQLTFAGKKTLPSALRKDMWRPLLTATFPSTSQGLSAFRKLRELRMLHEHNWEHPNPEAQKLPEKKQRGFIIMDQKANSIADLAWVLRHQEELGVKKQQQNEREQNRIREELLALAKEAQDGGLPLLEQSLKDQEATVEMMKQLQKEGGDDAPSRKVIGDKLVALKAMRLRHQKMLAADEVINLAKSTALGQSAALEARGSASPDSVDLTVEPPEIFYHPPIGSRQNKRRTPAQQVPQYTAEGVVIRWTNPLDAEFAAEWPAAVRHDAAGLARHTAAPIDKEPAFYVQEMIERNTSSKYTQLREERARAAEESDGEDIEIDDAEYERLMGKSAAELRA
;
A
#
# COMPACT_ATOMS: atom_id res chain seq x y z
N MET A 1 -19.13 7.55 21.89
CA MET A 1 -19.13 8.33 20.64
C MET A 1 -19.21 7.37 19.45
N THR A 2 -20.39 7.25 18.84
CA THR A 2 -20.63 6.33 17.71
C THR A 2 -20.08 6.94 16.42
N THR A 3 -18.96 6.42 15.91
CA THR A 3 -18.41 6.84 14.61
C THR A 3 -19.43 6.61 13.50
N SER A 4 -19.62 7.63 12.65
CA SER A 4 -20.57 7.59 11.53
C SER A 4 -20.22 6.45 10.57
N LYS A 5 -21.23 5.91 9.87
CA LYS A 5 -21.01 4.89 8.81
C LYS A 5 -20.02 5.40 7.75
N THR A 6 -20.04 6.70 7.45
CA THR A 6 -19.13 7.36 6.51
C THR A 6 -17.68 7.29 6.98
N ASP A 7 -17.43 7.55 8.26
CA ASP A 7 -16.07 7.57 8.83
C ASP A 7 -15.48 6.17 8.88
N LYS A 8 -16.32 5.17 9.17
CA LYS A 8 -15.91 3.75 9.10
C LYS A 8 -15.54 3.34 7.69
N LEU A 9 -16.27 3.83 6.68
CA LEU A 9 -15.98 3.54 5.28
C LEU A 9 -14.72 4.28 4.81
N ALA A 10 -14.54 5.54 5.21
CA ALA A 10 -13.32 6.30 4.94
C ALA A 10 -12.08 5.64 5.57
N LYS A 11 -12.17 5.19 6.83
CA LYS A 11 -11.10 4.42 7.48
C LYS A 11 -10.81 3.12 6.73
N ARG A 12 -11.84 2.37 6.34
CA ARG A 12 -11.66 1.13 5.53
C ARG A 12 -10.98 1.39 4.20
N LEU A 13 -11.32 2.48 3.51
CA LEU A 13 -10.68 2.86 2.25
C LEU A 13 -9.22 3.30 2.46
N ALA A 14 -8.95 4.04 3.53
CA ALA A 14 -7.59 4.47 3.89
C ALA A 14 -6.71 3.27 4.27
N ASP A 15 -7.26 2.30 5.00
CA ASP A 15 -6.56 1.09 5.44
C ASP A 15 -6.60 -0.04 4.38
N HIS A 16 -7.23 0.19 3.22
CA HIS A 16 -7.37 -0.82 2.19
C HIS A 16 -5.99 -1.24 1.66
N GLY A 17 -5.67 -2.53 1.82
CA GLY A 17 -4.35 -3.07 1.46
C GLY A 17 -3.28 -2.93 2.54
N ARG A 18 -3.56 -2.29 3.68
CA ARG A 18 -2.68 -2.35 4.86
C ARG A 18 -2.72 -3.73 5.51
N HIS A 19 -3.87 -4.40 5.43
CA HIS A 19 -4.08 -5.71 6.02
C HIS A 19 -4.45 -6.73 4.95
N LEU A 20 -3.85 -7.91 5.06
CA LEU A 20 -4.11 -9.07 4.23
C LEU A 20 -4.62 -10.20 5.13
N PHE A 21 -5.79 -10.73 4.78
CA PHE A 21 -6.40 -11.86 5.46
C PHE A 21 -6.29 -13.10 4.57
N VAL A 22 -5.76 -14.17 5.14
CA VAL A 22 -5.60 -15.44 4.43
C VAL A 22 -6.53 -16.45 5.08
N TYR A 23 -7.30 -17.16 4.26
CA TYR A 23 -8.22 -18.19 4.70
C TYR A 23 -7.78 -19.51 4.09
N HIS A 24 -7.98 -20.60 4.82
CA HIS A 24 -7.81 -21.94 4.30
C HIS A 24 -9.06 -22.77 4.52
N GLN A 25 -9.28 -23.74 3.64
CA GLN A 25 -10.27 -24.78 3.84
C GLN A 25 -9.68 -25.88 4.73
N ILE A 26 -10.39 -26.26 5.79
CA ILE A 26 -9.89 -27.17 6.84
C ILE A 26 -9.53 -28.55 6.29
N TRP A 27 -10.24 -29.03 5.26
CA TRP A 27 -10.12 -30.41 4.77
C TRP A 27 -9.19 -30.57 3.57
N THR A 28 -9.17 -29.59 2.68
CA THR A 28 -8.46 -29.66 1.40
C THR A 28 -7.23 -28.76 1.36
N ASN A 29 -7.00 -27.96 2.41
CA ASN A 29 -5.92 -26.99 2.48
C ASN A 29 -5.87 -25.99 1.32
N GLN A 30 -7.00 -25.80 0.62
CA GLN A 30 -7.13 -24.72 -0.36
C GLN A 30 -7.02 -23.38 0.35
N VAL A 31 -6.25 -22.46 -0.23
CA VAL A 31 -6.01 -21.14 0.34
C VAL A 31 -6.66 -20.06 -0.52
N VAL A 32 -7.18 -19.03 0.15
CA VAL A 32 -7.78 -17.85 -0.48
C VAL A 32 -7.31 -16.59 0.22
N TYR A 33 -7.03 -15.54 -0.55
CA TYR A 33 -6.58 -14.25 -0.06
C TYR A 33 -7.73 -13.23 -0.07
N SER A 34 -7.77 -12.34 0.92
CA SER A 34 -8.76 -11.27 1.02
C SER A 34 -8.14 -10.01 1.60
N LEU A 35 -8.53 -8.84 1.09
CA LEU A 35 -8.19 -7.55 1.68
C LEU A 35 -9.19 -7.14 2.78
N GLU A 36 -10.31 -7.85 2.87
CA GLU A 36 -11.34 -7.64 3.88
C GLU A 36 -11.34 -8.75 4.93
N ARG A 37 -11.68 -8.36 6.16
CA ARG A 37 -11.79 -9.28 7.30
C ARG A 37 -12.93 -10.29 7.14
N SER A 38 -13.97 -9.96 6.37
CA SER A 38 -15.01 -10.91 5.98
C SER A 38 -14.72 -11.45 4.60
N MET A 39 -14.82 -12.76 4.44
CA MET A 39 -14.59 -13.42 3.15
C MET A 39 -15.77 -13.15 2.20
N ASN A 40 -15.50 -12.51 1.05
CA ASN A 40 -16.50 -12.27 0.02
C ASN A 40 -16.59 -13.47 -0.94
N ASN A 41 -17.72 -14.17 -0.92
CA ASN A 41 -17.94 -15.40 -1.70
C ASN A 41 -17.55 -15.24 -3.18
N ASN A 42 -17.98 -14.16 -3.83
CA ASN A 42 -17.77 -13.97 -5.27
C ASN A 42 -16.31 -13.68 -5.65
N GLN A 43 -15.57 -12.98 -4.79
CA GLN A 43 -14.16 -12.67 -5.03
C GLN A 43 -13.27 -13.87 -4.71
N CYS A 44 -13.62 -14.60 -3.66
CA CYS A 44 -12.86 -15.74 -3.16
C CYS A 44 -13.02 -16.97 -4.07
N LEU A 45 -14.22 -17.26 -4.57
CA LEU A 45 -14.44 -18.37 -5.52
C LEU A 45 -13.67 -18.20 -6.83
N LYS A 46 -13.49 -16.96 -7.31
CA LYS A 46 -12.69 -16.67 -8.52
C LYS A 46 -11.21 -16.96 -8.37
N GLN A 47 -10.73 -17.11 -7.14
CA GLN A 47 -9.34 -17.49 -6.91
C GLN A 47 -9.16 -18.99 -7.13
N LEU A 48 -10.13 -19.82 -6.73
CA LEU A 48 -10.01 -21.27 -6.83
C LEU A 48 -9.99 -21.74 -8.29
N THR A 49 -8.97 -22.52 -8.66
CA THR A 49 -8.86 -23.11 -10.01
C THR A 49 -9.47 -24.51 -10.06
N PHE A 50 -9.93 -24.89 -11.25
CA PHE A 50 -10.51 -26.22 -11.46
C PHE A 50 -9.42 -27.28 -11.57
N ALA A 51 -9.26 -28.11 -10.54
CA ALA A 51 -8.32 -29.22 -10.51
C ALA A 51 -8.99 -30.59 -10.77
N GLY A 52 -10.28 -30.60 -11.15
CA GLY A 52 -11.07 -31.82 -11.43
C GLY A 52 -12.46 -31.83 -10.79
N LYS A 53 -13.21 -32.92 -10.98
CA LYS A 53 -14.56 -33.07 -10.41
C LYS A 53 -14.51 -32.97 -8.88
N LYS A 54 -15.41 -32.17 -8.28
CA LYS A 54 -15.51 -31.90 -6.83
C LYS A 54 -14.35 -31.12 -6.20
N THR A 55 -13.47 -30.51 -7.01
CA THR A 55 -12.38 -29.67 -6.49
C THR A 55 -12.81 -28.22 -6.24
N LEU A 56 -13.82 -27.74 -6.99
CA LEU A 56 -14.40 -26.42 -6.81
C LEU A 56 -15.74 -26.51 -6.07
N PRO A 57 -15.91 -25.82 -4.91
CA PRO A 57 -17.20 -25.70 -4.27
C PRO A 57 -18.10 -24.72 -5.05
N SER A 58 -19.41 -24.97 -5.05
CA SER A 58 -20.40 -24.04 -5.63
C SER A 58 -20.55 -22.75 -4.80
N ALA A 59 -20.34 -22.84 -3.49
CA ALA A 59 -20.37 -21.72 -2.56
C ALA A 59 -19.42 -21.97 -1.38
N LEU A 60 -18.82 -20.90 -0.85
CA LEU A 60 -17.97 -20.98 0.34
C LEU A 60 -18.84 -21.11 1.59
N ARG A 61 -18.77 -22.27 2.24
CA ARG A 61 -19.50 -22.53 3.48
C ARG A 61 -18.71 -22.03 4.69
N LYS A 62 -19.36 -21.31 5.61
CA LYS A 62 -18.70 -20.67 6.77
C LYS A 62 -18.04 -21.63 7.77
N ASP A 63 -18.47 -22.89 7.76
CA ASP A 63 -17.96 -23.96 8.62
C ASP A 63 -16.66 -24.58 8.12
N MET A 64 -16.45 -24.59 6.80
CA MET A 64 -15.30 -25.25 6.16
C MET A 64 -14.08 -24.35 6.02
N TRP A 65 -14.26 -23.04 6.15
CA TRP A 65 -13.22 -22.04 5.94
C TRP A 65 -12.83 -21.36 7.25
N ARG A 66 -11.54 -21.33 7.54
CA ARG A 66 -10.96 -20.71 8.73
C ARG A 66 -9.91 -19.67 8.35
N PRO A 67 -9.77 -18.58 9.12
CA PRO A 67 -8.60 -17.73 8.98
C PRO A 67 -7.34 -18.57 9.24
N LEU A 68 -6.36 -18.44 8.37
CA LEU A 68 -5.04 -19.03 8.50
C LEU A 68 -4.13 -18.05 9.24
N LEU A 69 -3.97 -16.86 8.63
CA LEU A 69 -3.16 -15.78 9.17
C LEU A 69 -3.73 -14.41 8.77
N THR A 70 -3.30 -13.38 9.48
CA THR A 70 -3.51 -11.98 9.11
C THR A 70 -2.16 -11.26 9.06
N ALA A 71 -1.77 -10.77 7.89
CA ALA A 71 -0.56 -9.98 7.72
C ALA A 71 -0.89 -8.48 7.71
N THR A 72 -0.18 -7.70 8.51
CA THR A 72 -0.29 -6.24 8.58
C THR A 72 1.00 -5.62 8.08
N PHE A 73 0.87 -4.73 7.10
CA PHE A 73 1.98 -4.04 6.45
C PHE A 73 2.10 -2.59 6.96
N PRO A 74 3.31 -2.02 6.97
CA PRO A 74 3.50 -0.61 7.34
C PRO A 74 2.86 0.34 6.30
N SER A 75 2.89 -0.04 5.02
CA SER A 75 2.34 0.73 3.90
C SER A 75 1.24 -0.03 3.15
N THR A 76 0.20 0.69 2.71
CA THR A 76 -0.91 0.13 1.91
C THR A 76 -0.45 -0.33 0.54
N SER A 77 0.49 0.38 -0.10
CA SER A 77 1.04 0.00 -1.40
C SER A 77 1.79 -1.32 -1.33
N GLN A 78 2.51 -1.54 -0.23
CA GLN A 78 3.26 -2.77 0.01
C GLN A 78 2.32 -3.98 0.12
N GLY A 79 1.25 -3.87 0.92
CA GLY A 79 0.30 -4.97 1.08
C GLY A 79 -0.53 -5.23 -0.18
N LEU A 80 -0.88 -4.21 -0.97
CA LEU A 80 -1.50 -4.41 -2.29
C LEU A 80 -0.57 -5.11 -3.28
N SER A 81 0.71 -4.74 -3.30
CA SER A 81 1.72 -5.39 -4.12
C SER A 81 1.90 -6.85 -3.69
N ALA A 82 1.97 -7.11 -2.37
CA ALA A 82 2.08 -8.46 -1.82
C ALA A 82 0.85 -9.30 -2.19
N PHE A 83 -0.36 -8.76 -2.03
CA PHE A 83 -1.61 -9.44 -2.41
C PHE A 83 -1.66 -9.84 -3.89
N ARG A 84 -1.23 -8.95 -4.79
CA ARG A 84 -1.11 -9.28 -6.21
C ARG A 84 -0.12 -10.41 -6.44
N LYS A 85 1.07 -10.31 -5.83
CA LYS A 85 2.13 -11.29 -6.03
C LYS A 85 1.77 -12.68 -5.48
N LEU A 86 1.14 -12.75 -4.32
CA LEU A 86 0.66 -14.01 -3.73
C LEU A 86 -0.39 -14.70 -4.60
N ARG A 87 -1.28 -13.93 -5.25
CA ARG A 87 -2.25 -14.49 -6.18
C ARG A 87 -1.60 -15.02 -7.46
N GLU A 88 -0.59 -14.31 -7.97
CA GLU A 88 0.23 -14.78 -9.09
C GLU A 88 0.96 -16.08 -8.75
N LEU A 89 1.65 -16.13 -7.61
CA LEU A 89 2.38 -17.32 -7.15
C LEU A 89 1.46 -18.51 -6.96
N ARG A 90 0.29 -18.31 -6.32
CA ARG A 90 -0.71 -19.37 -6.20
C ARG A 90 -1.17 -19.90 -7.56
N MET A 91 -1.44 -19.01 -8.52
CA MET A 91 -1.80 -19.45 -9.87
C MET A 91 -0.66 -20.25 -10.52
N LEU A 92 0.59 -19.84 -10.32
CA LEU A 92 1.76 -20.58 -10.81
C LEU A 92 1.88 -21.96 -10.17
N HIS A 93 1.72 -22.07 -8.85
CA HIS A 93 1.73 -23.36 -8.14
C HIS A 93 0.65 -24.33 -8.62
N GLU A 94 -0.52 -23.81 -8.99
CA GLU A 94 -1.62 -24.64 -9.48
C GLU A 94 -1.46 -25.03 -10.97
N HIS A 95 -0.87 -24.16 -11.80
CA HIS A 95 -0.72 -24.39 -13.26
C HIS A 95 0.59 -25.12 -13.61
N ASN A 96 1.71 -24.61 -13.11
CA ASN A 96 3.06 -25.14 -13.35
C ASN A 96 3.46 -26.06 -12.19
N TRP A 97 2.53 -26.89 -11.73
CA TRP A 97 2.79 -27.81 -10.64
C TRP A 97 3.78 -28.89 -11.10
N GLU A 98 4.86 -29.04 -10.35
CA GLU A 98 5.78 -30.17 -10.47
C GLU A 98 5.47 -31.17 -9.35
N HIS A 99 5.61 -32.46 -9.62
CA HIS A 99 5.36 -33.46 -8.59
C HIS A 99 6.44 -33.35 -7.50
N PRO A 100 6.09 -33.38 -6.19
CA PRO A 100 7.07 -33.26 -5.10
C PRO A 100 8.21 -34.27 -5.16
N ASN A 101 7.95 -35.45 -5.74
CA ASN A 101 8.96 -36.42 -6.09
C ASN A 101 9.18 -36.44 -7.62
N PRO A 102 10.27 -35.85 -8.15
CA PRO A 102 10.56 -35.82 -9.58
C PRO A 102 10.92 -37.20 -10.14
N GLU A 103 11.36 -38.14 -9.29
CA GLU A 103 11.65 -39.53 -9.66
C GLU A 103 10.41 -40.43 -9.63
N ALA A 104 9.23 -39.88 -9.34
CA ALA A 104 7.98 -40.62 -9.43
C ALA A 104 7.77 -41.10 -10.88
N GLN A 105 8.10 -42.37 -11.12
CA GLN A 105 8.12 -43.00 -12.44
C GLN A 105 6.76 -42.97 -13.17
N LYS A 106 5.67 -42.72 -12.42
CA LYS A 106 4.33 -42.46 -12.94
C LYS A 106 3.73 -41.25 -12.21
N LEU A 107 3.15 -40.33 -12.97
CA LEU A 107 2.33 -39.26 -12.42
C LEU A 107 1.15 -39.86 -11.63
N PRO A 108 0.74 -39.24 -10.51
CA PRO A 108 -0.39 -39.71 -9.72
C PRO A 108 -1.68 -39.75 -10.55
N GLU A 109 -2.62 -40.61 -10.13
CA GLU A 109 -3.93 -40.69 -10.77
C GLU A 109 -4.60 -39.30 -10.76
N LYS A 110 -5.39 -38.98 -11.80
CA LYS A 110 -6.03 -37.65 -11.96
C LYS A 110 -6.71 -37.15 -10.67
N LYS A 111 -7.33 -38.05 -9.90
CA LYS A 111 -8.00 -37.74 -8.64
C LYS A 111 -7.01 -37.35 -7.53
N GLN A 112 -5.95 -38.14 -7.35
CA GLN A 112 -4.90 -37.88 -6.36
C GLN A 112 -4.14 -36.60 -6.70
N ARG A 113 -3.83 -36.40 -7.98
CA ARG A 113 -3.26 -35.15 -8.50
C ARG A 113 -4.11 -33.95 -8.12
N GLY A 114 -5.43 -34.03 -8.28
CA GLY A 114 -6.34 -32.96 -7.89
C GLY A 114 -6.23 -32.62 -6.40
N PHE A 115 -6.12 -33.60 -5.52
CA PHE A 115 -5.92 -33.36 -4.08
C PHE A 115 -4.58 -32.71 -3.76
N ILE A 116 -3.51 -33.14 -4.42
CA ILE A 116 -2.16 -32.57 -4.22
C ILE A 116 -2.14 -31.10 -4.70
N ILE A 117 -2.72 -30.81 -5.87
CA ILE A 117 -2.79 -29.44 -6.39
C ILE A 117 -3.64 -28.53 -5.49
N MET A 118 -4.67 -29.06 -4.83
CA MET A 118 -5.50 -28.26 -3.92
C MET A 118 -4.79 -27.90 -2.61
N ASP A 119 -3.82 -28.71 -2.17
CA ASP A 119 -3.09 -28.46 -0.93
C ASP A 119 -2.04 -27.36 -1.15
N GLN A 120 -2.47 -26.13 -0.87
CA GLN A 120 -1.66 -24.92 -1.08
C GLN A 120 -1.32 -24.22 0.25
N LYS A 121 -1.60 -24.85 1.40
CA LYS A 121 -1.38 -24.22 2.72
C LYS A 121 0.10 -23.93 2.94
N ALA A 122 0.97 -24.93 2.82
CA ALA A 122 2.40 -24.77 3.01
C ALA A 122 3.00 -23.80 1.97
N ASN A 123 2.65 -23.98 0.69
CA ASN A 123 3.10 -23.12 -0.40
C ASN A 123 2.74 -21.65 -0.16
N SER A 124 1.50 -21.36 0.26
CA SER A 124 1.06 -19.98 0.53
C SER A 124 1.87 -19.27 1.63
N ILE A 125 2.34 -20.04 2.62
CA ILE A 125 3.14 -19.52 3.74
C ILE A 125 4.57 -19.27 3.28
N ALA A 126 5.16 -20.22 2.54
CA ALA A 126 6.47 -20.05 1.93
C ALA A 126 6.49 -18.88 0.93
N ASP A 127 5.43 -18.73 0.12
CA ASP A 127 5.26 -17.62 -0.82
C ASP A 127 5.19 -16.27 -0.09
N LEU A 128 4.49 -16.19 1.05
CA LEU A 128 4.44 -14.98 1.85
C LEU A 128 5.83 -14.58 2.34
N ALA A 129 6.59 -15.53 2.88
CA ALA A 129 7.96 -15.27 3.32
C ALA A 129 8.86 -14.83 2.15
N TRP A 130 8.74 -15.49 0.98
CA TRP A 130 9.45 -15.11 -0.24
C TRP A 130 9.09 -13.70 -0.71
N VAL A 131 7.81 -13.36 -0.75
CA VAL A 131 7.32 -12.02 -1.15
C VAL A 131 7.90 -10.94 -0.25
N LEU A 132 7.96 -11.17 1.07
CA LEU A 132 8.51 -10.20 2.02
C LEU A 132 10.01 -9.99 1.81
N ARG A 133 10.79 -11.08 1.65
CA ARG A 133 12.23 -10.99 1.32
C ARG A 133 12.46 -10.23 0.01
N HIS A 134 11.71 -10.59 -1.02
CA HIS A 134 11.83 -9.94 -2.32
C HIS A 134 11.44 -8.45 -2.28
N GLN A 135 10.44 -8.08 -1.48
CA GLN A 135 10.07 -6.69 -1.26
C GLN A 135 11.18 -5.92 -0.55
N GLU A 136 11.81 -6.50 0.46
CA GLU A 136 12.95 -5.89 1.17
C GLU A 136 14.13 -5.63 0.22
N GLU A 137 14.53 -6.61 -0.59
CA GLU A 137 15.57 -6.44 -1.61
C GLU A 137 15.25 -5.33 -2.62
N LEU A 138 14.00 -5.27 -3.09
CA LEU A 138 13.53 -4.19 -3.97
C LEU A 138 13.52 -2.84 -3.26
N GLY A 139 13.20 -2.81 -1.98
CA GLY A 139 13.28 -1.64 -1.11
C GLY A 139 14.69 -1.07 -1.07
N VAL A 140 15.67 -1.91 -0.76
CA VAL A 140 17.10 -1.54 -0.70
C VAL A 140 17.59 -1.01 -2.06
N LYS A 141 17.28 -1.72 -3.16
CA LYS A 141 17.68 -1.26 -4.51
C LYS A 141 17.09 0.09 -4.87
N LYS A 142 15.80 0.32 -4.56
CA LYS A 142 15.14 1.61 -4.79
C LYS A 142 15.72 2.72 -3.92
N GLN A 143 16.04 2.42 -2.66
CA GLN A 143 16.68 3.38 -1.77
C GLN A 143 18.05 3.80 -2.29
N GLN A 144 18.90 2.85 -2.69
CA GLN A 144 20.19 3.14 -3.29
C GLN A 144 20.07 3.97 -4.57
N GLN A 145 19.08 3.69 -5.42
CA GLN A 145 18.81 4.49 -6.61
C GLN A 145 18.38 5.92 -6.26
N ASN A 146 17.49 6.07 -5.27
CA ASN A 146 17.06 7.38 -4.79
C ASN A 146 18.22 8.17 -4.17
N GLU A 147 19.07 7.54 -3.37
CA GLU A 147 20.26 8.16 -2.78
C GLU A 147 21.25 8.60 -3.86
N ARG A 148 21.51 7.77 -4.86
CA ARG A 148 22.37 8.13 -6.02
C ARG A 148 21.80 9.32 -6.78
N GLU A 149 20.50 9.34 -7.04
CA GLU A 149 19.85 10.45 -7.73
C GLU A 149 19.87 11.73 -6.87
N GLN A 150 19.63 11.62 -5.56
CA GLN A 150 19.76 12.75 -4.64
C GLN A 150 21.19 13.29 -4.59
N ASN A 151 22.20 12.42 -4.55
CA ASN A 151 23.60 12.84 -4.55
C ASN A 151 23.98 13.51 -5.88
N ARG A 152 23.53 12.95 -7.01
CA ARG A 152 23.69 13.58 -8.32
C ARG A 152 23.05 14.96 -8.39
N ILE A 153 21.83 15.11 -7.87
CA ILE A 153 21.14 16.39 -7.80
C ILE A 153 21.89 17.38 -6.91
N ARG A 154 22.41 16.94 -5.75
CA ARG A 154 23.21 17.78 -4.86
C ARG A 154 24.52 18.23 -5.53
N GLU A 155 25.20 17.34 -6.23
CA GLU A 155 26.41 17.67 -7.01
C GLU A 155 26.10 18.69 -8.11
N GLU A 156 25.00 18.51 -8.85
CA GLU A 156 24.54 19.48 -9.85
C GLU A 156 24.26 20.86 -9.23
N LEU A 157 23.59 20.88 -8.08
CA LEU A 157 23.28 22.10 -7.34
C LEU A 157 24.56 22.84 -6.89
N LEU A 158 25.51 22.12 -6.29
CA LEU A 158 26.77 22.69 -5.85
C LEU A 158 27.60 23.22 -7.03
N ALA A 159 27.63 22.50 -8.15
CA ALA A 159 28.31 22.93 -9.36
C ALA A 159 27.70 24.21 -9.95
N LEU A 160 26.36 24.27 -10.07
CA LEU A 160 25.68 25.46 -10.59
C LEU A 160 25.83 26.67 -9.67
N ALA A 161 25.77 26.48 -8.35
CA ALA A 161 25.97 27.58 -7.41
C ALA A 161 27.42 28.11 -7.44
N LYS A 162 28.41 27.23 -7.67
CA LYS A 162 29.79 27.67 -7.89
C LYS A 162 29.92 28.49 -9.18
N GLU A 163 29.34 28.02 -10.28
CA GLU A 163 29.30 28.77 -11.55
C GLU A 163 28.60 30.12 -11.39
N ALA A 164 27.53 30.19 -10.58
CA ALA A 164 26.85 31.44 -10.26
C ALA A 164 27.76 32.43 -9.53
N GLN A 165 28.49 31.95 -8.51
CA GLN A 165 29.45 32.75 -7.73
C GLN A 165 30.64 33.24 -8.57
N ASP A 166 31.07 32.45 -9.54
CA ASP A 166 32.14 32.80 -10.49
C ASP A 166 31.67 33.82 -11.57
N GLY A 167 30.45 34.34 -11.47
CA GLY A 167 29.90 35.34 -12.39
C GLY A 167 29.23 34.74 -13.64
N GLY A 168 28.85 33.47 -13.62
CA GLY A 168 28.16 32.81 -14.74
C GLY A 168 26.75 33.33 -15.01
N LEU A 169 26.05 33.86 -14.00
CA LEU A 169 24.70 34.42 -14.12
C LEU A 169 24.59 35.57 -15.13
N PRO A 170 25.34 36.67 -15.00
CA PRO A 170 25.25 37.78 -15.96
C PRO A 170 25.64 37.37 -17.39
N LEU A 171 26.60 36.45 -17.56
CA LEU A 171 26.99 35.93 -18.87
C LEU A 171 25.86 35.13 -19.52
N LEU A 172 25.19 34.28 -18.74
CA LEU A 172 24.07 33.48 -19.24
C LEU A 172 22.85 34.36 -19.57
N GLU A 173 22.62 35.42 -18.80
CA GLU A 173 21.56 36.39 -19.06
C GLU A 173 21.79 37.16 -20.37
N GLN A 174 23.03 37.59 -20.64
CA GLN A 174 23.40 38.21 -21.92
C GLN A 174 23.19 37.24 -23.09
N SER A 175 23.68 36.00 -22.95
CA SER A 175 23.50 34.96 -23.98
C SER A 175 22.03 34.64 -24.26
N LEU A 176 21.18 34.66 -23.22
CA LEU A 176 19.74 34.52 -23.38
C LEU A 176 19.13 35.65 -24.20
N LYS A 177 19.49 36.91 -23.92
CA LYS A 177 19.02 38.08 -24.69
C LYS A 177 19.43 37.98 -26.16
N ASP A 178 20.68 37.61 -26.43
CA ASP A 178 21.18 37.43 -27.79
C ASP A 178 20.42 36.32 -28.54
N GLN A 179 20.20 35.17 -27.89
CA GLN A 179 19.49 34.05 -28.50
C GLN A 179 18.00 34.36 -28.71
N GLU A 180 17.36 35.09 -27.79
CA GLU A 180 16.00 35.58 -27.96
C GLU A 180 15.89 36.49 -29.19
N ALA A 181 16.81 37.44 -29.34
CA ALA A 181 16.87 38.31 -30.51
C ALA A 181 17.06 37.52 -31.82
N THR A 182 17.94 36.50 -31.83
CA THR A 182 18.12 35.67 -33.03
C THR A 182 16.88 34.87 -33.40
N VAL A 183 16.18 34.30 -32.41
CA VAL A 183 14.92 33.56 -32.64
C VAL A 183 13.84 34.49 -33.15
N GLU A 184 13.78 35.72 -32.64
CA GLU A 184 12.82 36.73 -33.08
C GLU A 184 13.10 37.19 -34.53
N MET A 185 14.38 37.43 -34.86
CA MET A 185 14.80 37.74 -36.23
C MET A 185 14.47 36.59 -37.20
N MET A 186 14.73 35.33 -36.83
CA MET A 186 14.38 34.18 -37.67
C MET A 186 12.86 34.03 -37.86
N LYS A 187 12.06 34.35 -36.84
CA LYS A 187 10.59 34.37 -36.96
C LYS A 187 10.10 35.49 -37.87
N GLN A 188 10.75 36.65 -37.87
CA GLN A 188 10.43 37.76 -38.77
C GLN A 188 10.78 37.41 -40.22
N LEU A 189 11.99 36.92 -40.49
CA LEU A 189 12.40 36.46 -41.83
C LEU A 189 11.48 35.35 -42.37
N GLN A 190 11.00 34.46 -41.50
CA GLN A 190 10.03 33.45 -41.91
C GLN A 190 8.63 34.01 -42.23
N LYS A 191 8.23 35.13 -41.61
CA LYS A 191 6.96 35.81 -41.92
C LYS A 191 7.02 36.60 -43.21
N GLU A 192 8.17 37.24 -43.48
CA GLU A 192 8.38 38.06 -44.68
C GLU A 192 8.40 37.23 -45.97
N GLY A 193 8.83 35.97 -45.88
CA GLY A 193 8.79 35.02 -46.99
C GLY A 193 9.87 35.29 -48.04
N GLY A 194 10.63 34.27 -48.40
CA GLY A 194 11.72 34.35 -49.37
C GLY A 194 12.49 33.02 -49.45
N ASP A 195 13.32 32.86 -50.48
CA ASP A 195 14.13 31.64 -50.69
C ASP A 195 15.15 31.41 -49.55
N ASP A 196 15.56 32.47 -48.86
CA ASP A 196 16.48 32.43 -47.70
C ASP A 196 15.75 32.29 -46.34
N ALA A 197 14.42 32.12 -46.33
CA ALA A 197 13.65 32.04 -45.09
C ALA A 197 14.02 30.79 -44.26
N PRO A 198 14.35 30.93 -42.96
CA PRO A 198 14.73 29.80 -42.14
C PRO A 198 13.57 28.81 -42.00
N SER A 199 13.89 27.52 -42.18
CA SER A 199 12.91 26.44 -42.05
C SER A 199 12.31 26.40 -40.63
N ARG A 200 11.02 26.06 -40.52
CA ARG A 200 10.32 25.87 -39.22
C ARG A 200 11.08 24.92 -38.29
N LYS A 201 11.77 23.92 -38.84
CA LYS A 201 12.57 22.97 -38.06
C LYS A 201 13.74 23.66 -37.35
N VAL A 202 14.47 24.52 -38.05
CA VAL A 202 15.62 25.27 -37.50
C VAL A 202 15.18 26.22 -36.39
N ILE A 203 14.04 26.90 -36.57
CA ILE A 203 13.44 27.77 -35.55
C ILE A 203 13.00 26.94 -34.34
N GLY A 204 12.44 25.74 -34.58
CA GLY A 204 12.08 24.79 -33.54
C GLY A 204 13.28 24.34 -32.70
N ASP A 205 14.38 23.96 -33.35
CA ASP A 205 15.60 23.52 -32.68
C ASP A 205 16.22 24.65 -31.83
N LYS A 206 16.21 25.89 -32.34
CA LYS A 206 16.64 27.08 -31.59
C LYS A 206 15.73 27.40 -30.41
N LEU A 207 14.41 27.23 -30.54
CA LEU A 207 13.47 27.38 -29.44
C LEU A 207 13.68 26.33 -28.34
N VAL A 208 14.04 25.10 -28.69
CA VAL A 208 14.38 24.05 -27.71
C VAL A 208 15.67 24.43 -26.96
N ALA A 209 16.70 24.89 -27.68
CA ALA A 209 17.94 25.38 -27.06
C ALA A 209 17.67 26.56 -26.12
N LEU A 210 16.83 27.53 -26.54
CA LEU A 210 16.43 28.66 -25.71
C LEU A 210 15.74 28.22 -24.42
N LYS A 211 14.79 27.27 -24.50
CA LYS A 211 14.13 26.70 -23.32
C LYS A 211 15.12 26.02 -22.38
N ALA A 212 16.10 25.29 -22.91
CA ALA A 212 17.14 24.67 -22.10
C ALA A 212 18.02 25.72 -21.38
N MET A 213 18.40 26.81 -22.06
CA MET A 213 19.16 27.91 -21.45
C MET A 213 18.35 28.62 -20.35
N ARG A 214 17.06 28.88 -20.58
CA ARG A 214 16.17 29.48 -19.56
C ARG A 214 16.03 28.58 -18.33
N LEU A 215 15.87 27.27 -18.54
CA LEU A 215 15.82 26.31 -17.44
C LEU A 215 17.14 26.28 -16.65
N ARG A 216 18.29 26.31 -17.35
CA ARG A 216 19.60 26.38 -16.70
C ARG A 216 19.75 27.66 -15.88
N HIS A 217 19.35 28.81 -16.43
CA HIS A 217 19.38 30.09 -15.72
C HIS A 217 18.51 30.05 -14.45
N GLN A 218 17.30 29.52 -14.54
CA GLN A 218 16.42 29.34 -13.37
C GLN A 218 17.03 28.39 -12.32
N LYS A 219 17.62 27.26 -12.74
CA LYS A 219 18.32 26.35 -11.83
C LYS A 219 19.50 27.04 -11.14
N MET A 220 20.27 27.83 -11.87
CA MET A 220 21.46 28.51 -11.36
C MET A 220 21.10 29.61 -10.34
N LEU A 221 20.07 30.40 -10.62
CA LEU A 221 19.50 31.36 -9.66
C LEU A 221 19.01 30.66 -8.39
N ALA A 222 18.20 29.61 -8.54
CA ALA A 222 17.69 28.86 -7.39
C ALA A 222 18.80 28.21 -6.57
N ALA A 223 19.87 27.72 -7.22
CA ALA A 223 21.02 27.15 -6.53
C ALA A 223 21.77 28.21 -5.70
N ASP A 224 22.02 29.39 -6.27
CA ASP A 224 22.70 30.48 -5.57
C ASP A 224 21.87 30.98 -4.38
N GLU A 225 20.56 31.18 -4.56
CA GLU A 225 19.64 31.56 -3.48
C GLU A 225 19.66 30.56 -2.33
N VAL A 226 19.57 29.25 -2.64
CA VAL A 226 19.54 28.19 -1.63
C VAL A 226 20.87 28.11 -0.87
N ILE A 227 22.01 28.22 -1.55
CA ILE A 227 23.32 28.20 -0.87
C ILE A 227 23.53 29.46 -0.03
N ASN A 228 23.13 30.63 -0.51
CA ASN A 228 23.27 31.87 0.24
C ASN A 228 22.37 31.87 1.48
N LEU A 229 21.15 31.33 1.36
CA LEU A 229 20.27 31.09 2.50
C LEU A 229 20.93 30.14 3.51
N ALA A 230 21.47 29.01 3.05
CA ALA A 230 22.14 28.02 3.90
C ALA A 230 23.39 28.59 4.61
N LYS A 231 24.18 29.41 3.91
CA LYS A 231 25.32 30.14 4.51
C LYS A 231 24.84 31.10 5.60
N SER A 232 23.77 31.85 5.34
CA SER A 232 23.22 32.81 6.32
C SER A 232 22.65 32.12 7.57
N THR A 233 22.00 30.98 7.42
CA THR A 233 21.47 30.20 8.56
C THR A 233 22.59 29.57 9.38
N ALA A 234 23.64 29.05 8.75
CA ALA A 234 24.79 28.51 9.48
C ALA A 234 25.53 29.57 10.30
N LEU A 235 25.71 30.78 9.76
CA LEU A 235 26.29 31.91 10.51
C LEU A 235 25.43 32.31 11.72
N GLY A 236 24.10 32.24 11.59
CA GLY A 236 23.19 32.49 12.71
C GLY A 236 23.25 31.39 13.80
N GLN A 237 23.40 30.14 13.40
CA GLN A 237 23.51 29.00 14.33
C GLN A 237 24.86 28.99 15.07
N SER A 238 25.97 29.29 14.39
CA SER A 238 27.28 29.38 15.04
C SER A 238 27.31 30.51 16.08
N ALA A 239 26.76 31.69 15.76
CA ALA A 239 26.64 32.79 16.72
C ALA A 239 25.78 32.43 17.94
N ALA A 240 24.70 31.65 17.74
CA ALA A 240 23.85 31.17 18.82
C ALA A 240 24.51 30.08 19.70
N LEU A 241 25.37 29.24 19.11
CA LEU A 241 26.14 28.22 19.82
C LEU A 241 27.31 28.81 20.60
N GLU A 242 27.99 29.82 20.04
CA GLU A 242 29.03 30.59 20.74
C GLU A 242 28.46 31.30 21.98
N ALA A 243 27.26 31.88 21.88
CA ALA A 243 26.56 32.47 23.03
C ALA A 243 26.17 31.45 24.12
N ARG A 244 26.13 30.14 23.81
CA ARG A 244 25.79 29.06 24.74
C ARG A 244 27.01 28.32 25.30
N GLY A 245 28.23 28.69 24.91
CA GLY A 245 29.47 28.15 25.47
C GLY A 245 29.78 26.68 25.14
N SER A 246 29.06 26.07 24.19
CA SER A 246 29.28 24.69 23.75
C SER A 246 29.93 24.68 22.36
N ALA A 247 31.19 25.13 22.27
CA ALA A 247 31.91 25.16 21.01
C ALA A 247 32.60 23.81 20.74
N SER A 248 32.05 23.03 19.81
CA SER A 248 32.83 22.07 19.02
C SER A 248 32.78 22.56 17.57
N PRO A 249 33.91 22.98 16.96
CA PRO A 249 33.91 23.75 15.70
C PRO A 249 33.49 22.98 14.44
N ASP A 250 33.49 21.65 14.47
CA ASP A 250 33.56 20.84 13.24
C ASP A 250 32.25 20.14 12.83
N SER A 251 31.08 20.51 13.38
CA SER A 251 29.85 19.72 13.17
C SER A 251 28.63 20.46 12.63
N VAL A 252 28.80 21.63 12.00
CA VAL A 252 27.67 22.27 11.29
C VAL A 252 27.50 21.60 9.92
N ASP A 253 26.77 20.49 9.91
CA ASP A 253 26.38 19.79 8.70
C ASP A 253 25.31 20.62 7.96
N LEU A 254 25.75 21.37 6.95
CA LEU A 254 24.90 22.17 6.05
C LEU A 254 24.01 21.23 5.24
N THR A 255 22.89 20.81 5.81
CA THR A 255 21.87 20.01 5.11
C THR A 255 21.13 20.90 4.12
N VAL A 256 21.68 21.05 2.91
CA VAL A 256 21.06 21.79 1.82
C VAL A 256 20.07 20.88 1.09
N GLU A 257 18.77 21.17 1.21
CA GLU A 257 17.73 20.53 0.41
C GLU A 257 17.67 21.16 -0.99
N PRO A 258 17.79 20.38 -2.07
CA PRO A 258 17.68 20.90 -3.44
C PRO A 258 16.27 21.45 -3.73
N PRO A 259 16.13 22.57 -4.47
CA PRO A 259 14.83 23.11 -4.83
C PRO A 259 14.13 22.25 -5.90
N GLU A 260 12.81 22.39 -6.01
CA GLU A 260 11.95 21.53 -6.85
C GLU A 260 12.37 21.45 -8.32
N ILE A 261 12.96 22.51 -8.86
CA ILE A 261 13.41 22.63 -10.26
C ILE A 261 14.48 21.59 -10.63
N PHE A 262 15.21 21.07 -9.63
CA PHE A 262 16.23 20.04 -9.83
C PHE A 262 15.67 18.63 -9.97
N TYR A 263 14.43 18.40 -9.53
CA TYR A 263 13.81 17.09 -9.68
C TYR A 263 13.15 17.01 -11.05
N HIS A 264 13.69 16.15 -11.92
CA HIS A 264 12.98 15.80 -13.15
C HIS A 264 11.75 14.96 -12.78
N PRO A 265 10.50 15.44 -13.03
CA PRO A 265 9.35 14.57 -12.87
C PRO A 265 9.49 13.42 -13.89
N PRO A 266 9.26 12.16 -13.49
CA PRO A 266 9.24 11.08 -14.46
C PRO A 266 8.18 11.42 -15.51
N ILE A 267 8.59 11.32 -16.78
CA ILE A 267 7.78 11.62 -17.96
C ILE A 267 6.46 10.85 -17.85
N GLY A 268 5.34 11.57 -17.75
CA GLY A 268 3.99 11.00 -17.66
C GLY A 268 3.39 10.87 -16.25
N SER A 269 4.07 11.28 -15.18
CA SER A 269 3.47 11.29 -13.84
C SER A 269 2.56 12.50 -13.63
N ARG A 270 1.25 12.27 -13.45
CA ARG A 270 0.33 13.29 -12.94
C ARG A 270 0.90 13.84 -11.63
N GLN A 271 0.91 15.17 -11.49
CA GLN A 271 1.34 15.89 -10.30
C GLN A 271 0.45 15.52 -9.09
N ASN A 272 0.70 14.37 -8.48
CA ASN A 272 0.24 14.11 -7.13
C ASN A 272 1.13 14.93 -6.21
N LYS A 273 0.52 15.85 -5.43
CA LYS A 273 1.16 16.61 -4.34
C LYS A 273 2.12 15.68 -3.58
N ARG A 274 3.43 15.83 -3.83
CA ARG A 274 4.44 14.95 -3.25
C ARG A 274 4.55 15.27 -1.77
N ARG A 275 4.57 14.22 -0.95
CA ARG A 275 4.90 14.32 0.48
C ARG A 275 6.31 14.87 0.61
N THR A 276 6.52 15.74 1.59
CA THR A 276 7.84 16.23 1.98
C THR A 276 8.82 15.06 2.20
N PRO A 277 10.10 15.22 1.82
CA PRO A 277 11.09 14.14 1.84
C PRO A 277 11.23 13.46 3.21
N ALA A 278 11.02 14.21 4.31
CA ALA A 278 11.04 13.69 5.69
C ALA A 278 9.96 12.63 6.03
N GLN A 279 8.95 12.39 5.19
CA GLN A 279 7.86 11.44 5.44
C GLN A 279 7.77 10.27 4.45
N GLN A 280 8.80 10.03 3.64
CA GLN A 280 8.82 8.88 2.75
C GLN A 280 9.17 7.61 3.52
N VAL A 281 8.16 6.96 4.10
CA VAL A 281 8.28 5.56 4.57
C VAL A 281 8.81 4.74 3.38
N PRO A 282 9.86 3.91 3.56
CA PRO A 282 10.33 3.02 2.52
C PRO A 282 9.15 2.26 1.92
N GLN A 283 9.00 2.33 0.59
CA GLN A 283 7.81 1.76 -0.08
C GLN A 283 7.66 0.27 0.20
N TYR A 284 8.78 -0.42 0.40
CA TYR A 284 8.89 -1.82 0.72
C TYR A 284 9.93 -2.00 1.83
N THR A 285 9.50 -2.56 2.95
CA THR A 285 10.37 -2.89 4.10
C THR A 285 9.78 -4.07 4.85
N ALA A 286 10.63 -4.93 5.43
CA ALA A 286 10.18 -5.97 6.34
C ALA A 286 9.88 -5.41 7.74
N GLU A 287 10.46 -4.25 8.09
CA GLU A 287 10.26 -3.60 9.38
C GLU A 287 8.80 -3.13 9.54
N GLY A 288 8.20 -3.47 10.67
CA GLY A 288 6.81 -3.14 10.96
C GLY A 288 5.79 -4.07 10.28
N VAL A 289 6.23 -5.11 9.57
CA VAL A 289 5.35 -6.20 9.13
C VAL A 289 5.04 -7.11 10.32
N VAL A 290 3.74 -7.30 10.58
CA VAL A 290 3.26 -8.15 11.67
C VAL A 290 2.36 -9.24 11.11
N ILE A 291 2.72 -10.49 11.35
CA ILE A 291 1.93 -11.67 10.93
C ILE A 291 1.28 -12.27 12.18
N ARG A 292 -0.05 -12.25 12.22
CA ARG A 292 -0.84 -12.89 13.27
C ARG A 292 -1.31 -14.26 12.82
N TRP A 293 -0.87 -15.30 13.51
CA TRP A 293 -1.16 -16.70 13.19
C TRP A 293 -2.36 -17.23 13.97
N THR A 294 -3.21 -18.01 13.30
CA THR A 294 -4.26 -18.79 14.01
C THR A 294 -3.64 -20.02 14.66
N ASN A 295 -2.68 -20.65 13.99
CA ASN A 295 -1.81 -21.69 14.55
C ASN A 295 -0.35 -21.24 14.42
N PRO A 296 0.39 -21.00 15.52
CA PRO A 296 1.77 -20.51 15.46
C PRO A 296 2.73 -21.49 14.78
N LEU A 297 2.45 -22.81 14.82
CA LEU A 297 3.28 -23.83 14.18
C LEU A 297 3.27 -23.74 12.65
N ASP A 298 2.24 -23.10 12.07
CA ASP A 298 2.18 -22.92 10.63
C ASP A 298 3.32 -21.99 10.13
N ALA A 299 3.97 -21.22 11.00
CA ALA A 299 5.13 -20.39 10.63
C ALA A 299 6.33 -21.22 10.12
N GLU A 300 6.43 -22.51 10.51
CA GLU A 300 7.52 -23.42 10.15
C GLU A 300 7.46 -23.88 8.68
N PHE A 301 6.32 -23.69 8.00
CA PHE A 301 6.21 -24.04 6.57
C PHE A 301 7.08 -23.16 5.67
N ALA A 302 7.52 -21.99 6.15
CA ALA A 302 8.50 -21.18 5.45
C ALA A 302 9.91 -21.53 5.94
N ALA A 303 10.82 -21.81 5.00
CA ALA A 303 12.21 -22.13 5.32
C ALA A 303 12.92 -20.98 6.04
N GLU A 304 12.65 -19.73 5.63
CA GLU A 304 13.30 -18.54 6.17
C GLU A 304 12.34 -17.34 6.13
N TRP A 305 12.30 -16.60 7.23
CA TRP A 305 11.61 -15.31 7.35
C TRP A 305 12.61 -14.16 7.41
N PRO A 306 12.30 -12.97 6.87
CA PRO A 306 13.10 -11.79 7.13
C PRO A 306 13.12 -11.49 8.64
N ALA A 307 14.30 -11.18 9.18
CA ALA A 307 14.51 -11.00 10.63
C ALA A 307 13.65 -9.90 11.26
N ALA A 308 13.25 -8.89 10.47
CA ALA A 308 12.42 -7.78 10.92
C ALA A 308 10.91 -8.11 11.01
N VAL A 309 10.47 -9.26 10.48
CA VAL A 309 9.07 -9.67 10.52
C VAL A 309 8.71 -10.13 11.93
N ARG A 310 7.65 -9.56 12.51
CA ARG A 310 7.13 -9.97 13.81
C ARG A 310 6.01 -11.00 13.66
N HIS A 311 6.09 -12.08 14.43
CA HIS A 311 5.07 -13.10 14.50
C HIS A 311 4.30 -13.00 15.82
N ASP A 312 2.99 -12.82 15.72
CA ASP A 312 2.08 -12.69 16.85
C ASP A 312 0.98 -13.77 16.77
N ALA A 313 0.27 -14.05 17.86
CA ALA A 313 -0.91 -14.91 17.84
C ALA A 313 -2.16 -14.11 17.47
N ALA A 314 -2.97 -14.60 16.52
CA ALA A 314 -4.25 -14.00 16.14
C ALA A 314 -5.37 -14.29 17.15
N GLY A 315 -5.19 -15.33 17.98
CA GLY A 315 -6.22 -15.88 18.84
C GLY A 315 -7.24 -16.74 18.06
N LEU A 316 -8.22 -17.27 18.77
CA LEU A 316 -9.27 -18.09 18.21
C LEU A 316 -10.23 -17.24 17.39
N ALA A 317 -10.38 -17.62 16.12
CA ALA A 317 -11.33 -17.01 15.20
C ALA A 317 -12.04 -18.11 14.39
N ARG A 318 -13.36 -17.97 14.23
CA ARG A 318 -14.18 -18.95 13.51
C ARG A 318 -14.19 -18.72 12.00
N HIS A 319 -15.06 -17.83 11.53
CA HIS A 319 -15.33 -17.64 10.09
C HIS A 319 -14.90 -16.25 9.59
N THR A 320 -14.65 -15.33 10.52
CA THR A 320 -14.19 -13.97 10.26
C THR A 320 -12.87 -13.83 10.99
N ALA A 321 -11.85 -13.29 10.34
CA ALA A 321 -10.55 -13.08 11.00
C ALA A 321 -10.69 -12.17 12.24
N ALA A 322 -9.76 -12.34 13.19
CA ALA A 322 -9.75 -11.56 14.42
C ALA A 322 -9.66 -10.04 14.13
N PRO A 323 -10.35 -9.18 14.89
CA PRO A 323 -10.19 -7.74 14.75
C PRO A 323 -8.75 -7.31 15.04
N ILE A 324 -8.18 -6.46 14.19
CA ILE A 324 -6.78 -6.02 14.31
C ILE A 324 -6.57 -5.14 15.56
N ASP A 325 -7.54 -4.27 15.84
CA ASP A 325 -7.50 -3.29 16.93
C ASP A 325 -7.78 -3.90 18.33
N LYS A 326 -8.08 -5.21 18.42
CA LYS A 326 -8.41 -5.88 19.68
C LYS A 326 -7.36 -6.93 20.04
N GLU A 327 -7.20 -7.18 21.32
CA GLU A 327 -6.37 -8.26 21.83
C GLU A 327 -6.88 -9.62 21.32
N PRO A 328 -6.00 -10.59 21.03
CA PRO A 328 -6.41 -11.94 20.65
C PRO A 328 -7.28 -12.59 21.76
N ALA A 329 -8.28 -13.38 21.37
CA ALA A 329 -8.99 -14.24 22.31
C ALA A 329 -8.27 -15.58 22.37
N PHE A 330 -7.88 -16.04 23.55
CA PHE A 330 -7.18 -17.33 23.68
C PHE A 330 -8.14 -18.45 24.09
N TYR A 331 -9.25 -18.10 24.72
CA TYR A 331 -10.25 -19.06 25.17
C TYR A 331 -11.51 -19.02 24.30
N VAL A 332 -12.13 -20.19 24.15
CA VAL A 332 -13.42 -20.32 23.44
C VAL A 332 -14.49 -19.46 24.11
N GLN A 333 -14.47 -19.35 25.43
CA GLN A 333 -15.40 -18.54 26.22
C GLN A 333 -15.30 -17.05 25.87
N GLU A 334 -14.10 -16.48 25.89
CA GLU A 334 -13.84 -15.10 25.49
C GLU A 334 -14.26 -14.84 24.03
N MET A 335 -14.02 -15.82 23.14
CA MET A 335 -14.45 -15.73 21.75
C MET A 335 -15.98 -15.75 21.63
N ILE A 336 -16.68 -16.58 22.42
CA ILE A 336 -18.14 -16.61 22.46
C ILE A 336 -18.68 -15.29 22.99
N GLU A 337 -18.17 -14.78 24.12
CA GLU A 337 -18.57 -13.50 24.72
C GLU A 337 -18.40 -12.31 23.77
N ARG A 338 -17.31 -12.29 22.98
CA ARG A 338 -17.07 -11.25 21.97
C ARG A 338 -18.00 -11.37 20.76
N ASN A 339 -18.42 -12.60 20.41
CA ASN A 339 -19.29 -12.87 19.25
C ASN A 339 -20.78 -12.86 19.60
N THR A 340 -21.16 -13.11 20.84
CA THR A 340 -22.48 -12.81 21.39
C THR A 340 -22.58 -11.29 21.35
N SER A 341 -23.06 -10.83 20.20
CA SER A 341 -23.14 -9.43 19.84
C SER A 341 -23.58 -8.62 21.05
N SER A 342 -22.84 -7.58 21.41
CA SER A 342 -23.28 -6.57 22.38
C SER A 342 -24.71 -6.10 22.07
N LYS A 343 -25.14 -6.16 20.80
CA LYS A 343 -26.53 -5.93 20.37
C LYS A 343 -27.54 -6.98 20.85
N TYR A 344 -27.16 -8.26 20.98
CA TYR A 344 -28.00 -9.35 21.47
C TYR A 344 -28.10 -9.34 22.99
N THR A 345 -27.01 -9.03 23.70
CA THR A 345 -27.08 -8.73 25.14
C THR A 345 -27.87 -7.46 25.39
N GLN A 346 -27.66 -6.38 24.62
CA GLN A 346 -28.48 -5.17 24.69
C GLN A 346 -29.95 -5.46 24.39
N LEU A 347 -30.28 -6.19 23.30
CA LEU A 347 -31.68 -6.58 23.03
C LEU A 347 -32.28 -7.42 24.15
N ARG A 348 -31.47 -8.30 24.77
CA ARG A 348 -31.92 -9.16 25.87
C ARG A 348 -32.13 -8.34 27.15
N GLU A 349 -31.24 -7.40 27.45
CA GLU A 349 -31.35 -6.47 28.58
C GLU A 349 -32.45 -5.43 28.38
N GLU A 350 -32.68 -4.97 27.14
CA GLU A 350 -33.80 -4.11 26.75
C GLU A 350 -35.13 -4.86 26.82
N ARG A 351 -35.18 -6.12 26.38
CA ARG A 351 -36.36 -6.99 26.59
C ARG A 351 -36.60 -7.31 28.06
N ALA A 352 -35.54 -7.56 28.83
CA ALA A 352 -35.66 -7.80 30.27
C ALA A 352 -36.16 -6.55 30.99
N ARG A 353 -35.63 -5.36 30.67
CA ARG A 353 -36.16 -4.09 31.19
C ARG A 353 -37.59 -3.81 30.75
N ALA A 354 -37.93 -4.06 29.48
CA ALA A 354 -39.29 -3.90 28.99
C ALA A 354 -40.27 -4.90 29.65
N ALA A 355 -39.82 -6.10 30.01
CA ALA A 355 -40.61 -7.08 30.74
C ALA A 355 -40.70 -6.78 32.25
N GLU A 356 -39.74 -6.06 32.82
CA GLU A 356 -39.79 -5.54 34.20
C GLU A 356 -40.62 -4.25 34.30
N GLU A 357 -40.67 -3.43 33.25
CA GLU A 357 -41.55 -2.24 33.15
C GLU A 357 -43.00 -2.61 32.80
N SER A 358 -43.21 -3.78 32.19
CA SER A 358 -44.51 -4.37 31.92
C SER A 358 -44.86 -5.31 33.07
N ASP A 359 -45.46 -4.78 34.15
CA ASP A 359 -45.99 -5.54 35.28
C ASP A 359 -47.00 -6.63 34.81
N GLY A 360 -46.49 -7.79 34.39
CA GLY A 360 -47.23 -9.04 34.27
C GLY A 360 -48.56 -9.04 33.51
N GLU A 361 -48.81 -8.11 32.58
CA GLU A 361 -49.97 -8.20 31.69
C GLU A 361 -49.57 -8.97 30.42
N ASP A 362 -50.18 -10.13 30.22
CA ASP A 362 -50.16 -10.86 28.96
C ASP A 362 -50.76 -9.93 27.88
N ILE A 363 -49.90 -9.26 27.11
CA ILE A 363 -50.32 -8.49 25.95
C ILE A 363 -50.70 -9.51 24.85
N GLU A 364 -51.97 -9.92 24.85
CA GLU A 364 -52.61 -10.54 23.70
C GLU A 364 -52.46 -9.57 22.51
N ILE A 365 -51.57 -9.90 21.59
CA ILE A 365 -51.41 -9.15 20.34
C ILE A 365 -52.71 -9.34 19.56
N ASP A 366 -53.51 -8.29 19.47
CA ASP A 366 -54.72 -8.25 18.63
C ASP A 366 -54.34 -8.61 17.19
N ASP A 367 -55.19 -9.40 16.53
CA ASP A 367 -54.99 -9.86 15.15
C ASP A 367 -54.71 -8.68 14.20
N ALA A 368 -55.23 -7.49 14.48
CA ALA A 368 -54.95 -6.27 13.71
C ALA A 368 -53.50 -5.78 13.81
N GLU A 369 -52.83 -5.94 14.95
CA GLU A 369 -51.43 -5.56 15.15
C GLU A 369 -50.49 -6.59 14.53
N TYR A 370 -50.88 -7.87 14.56
CA TYR A 370 -50.17 -8.96 13.87
C TYR A 370 -50.17 -8.76 12.34
N GLU A 371 -51.30 -8.37 11.76
CA GLU A 371 -51.41 -8.10 10.31
C GLU A 371 -50.55 -6.91 9.85
N ARG A 372 -50.42 -5.87 10.69
CA ARG A 372 -49.52 -4.73 10.44
C ARG A 372 -48.04 -5.13 10.44
N LEU A 373 -47.65 -6.00 11.37
CA LEU A 373 -46.25 -6.44 11.53
C LEU A 373 -45.82 -7.42 10.45
N MET A 374 -46.72 -8.31 10.02
CA MET A 374 -46.38 -9.41 9.09
C MET A 374 -46.76 -9.13 7.64
N GLY A 375 -47.56 -8.08 7.38
CA GLY A 375 -47.96 -7.67 6.02
C GLY A 375 -48.79 -8.71 5.26
N LYS A 376 -49.37 -9.68 5.98
CA LYS A 376 -50.24 -10.74 5.48
C LYS A 376 -51.39 -10.93 6.46
N SER A 377 -52.58 -11.22 5.96
CA SER A 377 -53.73 -11.44 6.85
C SER A 377 -53.53 -12.73 7.65
N ALA A 378 -53.97 -12.75 8.91
CA ALA A 378 -53.82 -13.93 9.77
C ALA A 378 -54.56 -15.16 9.19
N ALA A 379 -55.59 -14.93 8.38
CA ALA A 379 -56.35 -15.95 7.67
C ALA A 379 -55.54 -16.66 6.56
N GLU A 380 -54.67 -15.95 5.85
CA GLU A 380 -53.84 -16.52 4.77
C GLU A 380 -52.75 -17.49 5.25
N LEU A 381 -52.37 -17.41 6.53
CA LEU A 381 -51.38 -18.30 7.14
C LEU A 381 -51.99 -19.55 7.77
N ARG A 382 -53.32 -19.59 7.94
CA ARG A 382 -54.05 -20.75 8.49
C ARG A 382 -54.66 -21.66 7.42
N ALA A 383 -54.62 -21.25 6.15
CA ALA A 383 -54.93 -22.06 4.97
C ALA A 383 -53.67 -22.71 4.41
#